data_AF-A0A9E4W3A1-F1
#
_entry.id   AF-A0A9E4W3A1-F1
#
_cell.length_a   1.000
_cell.length_b   1.000
_cell.length_c   1.000
_cell.angle_alpha   90.00
_cell.angle_beta   90.00
_cell.angle_gamma   90.00
#
_symmetry.space_group_name_H-M   'P 1'
#
loop_
_entity.id
_entity.type
_entity.pdbx_description
1 polymer ?
#
loop_
_entity_poly.entity_id
_entity_poly.type
_entity_poly.pdbx_seq_one_letter_code
_entity_poly.pdbx_strand_id
1 'polypeptide(L)'
;MRMSKLFSKTLREVPADAETEGHRLLVRSGMITPIAAGVYAYMPLGLRVLHSIQSIIREEMEREGPDGRAGQELLMPSLVPIEFYERSGRDQTMAEILFRLTDHHDREFALGPTHEEVFVEVFKRNVQSYRDLPLMLYQIATKFRDEPRPRGGLIRLRQFTMKDLYSFDVDEAGLDVSYQMMFDAYVRVFERCGVPVIPALADSGAMGGNDTHEFLYLTEIGEDHCLLCPKCGYAANAEVATFVKESAYADEEAKPLEEIDTPGLTTIEALAEHLGVPRSKTCKAVFYTVTYGDDGGGTREDAVLVAIRGDMDVNESKLKNALGAIEVQYMDEAAVTRAGFVAGSASAVGLEKMKVVADDLVVQERNLVAGANKPDKHLLNVNHDRDWKADIVADIALAAGGMSCSNCQTPMDERRGIEMGQVFKLGVKYSEAFEAFFLDAEGQQRPAVMGSYGIGIERLLAAIVEENRDEAGIIWPRQ
;
A
#
# COMPACT_ATOMS: atom_id res chain seq x y z
N MET A 1 -6.87 38.26 15.97
CA MET A 1 -7.99 37.91 16.88
C MET A 1 -7.50 38.04 18.32
N ARG A 2 -8.31 38.56 19.25
CA ARG A 2 -7.92 38.66 20.68
C ARG A 2 -8.14 37.31 21.37
N MET A 3 -7.19 36.86 22.20
CA MET A 3 -7.29 35.57 22.92
C MET A 3 -8.57 35.45 23.76
N SER A 4 -9.01 36.56 24.39
CA SER A 4 -10.24 36.61 25.20
C SER A 4 -11.55 36.40 24.41
N LYS A 5 -11.48 36.34 23.07
CA LYS A 5 -12.61 36.09 22.17
C LYS A 5 -12.44 34.79 21.38
N LEU A 6 -11.36 34.04 21.61
CA LEU A 6 -11.11 32.77 20.93
C LEU A 6 -12.01 31.68 21.49
N PHE A 7 -12.70 30.94 20.62
CA PHE A 7 -13.44 29.73 20.98
C PHE A 7 -12.48 28.53 21.01
N SER A 8 -11.62 28.48 22.03
CA SER A 8 -10.73 27.36 22.29
C SER A 8 -10.23 27.45 23.74
N LYS A 9 -9.84 26.32 24.32
CA LYS A 9 -9.21 26.24 25.64
C LYS A 9 -8.04 25.27 25.60
N THR A 10 -6.94 25.66 26.23
CA THR A 10 -5.82 24.76 26.49
C THR A 10 -6.16 23.82 27.66
N LEU A 11 -5.67 22.59 27.59
CA LEU A 11 -5.81 21.61 28.66
C LEU A 11 -4.54 21.56 29.52
N ARG A 12 -4.71 21.36 30.84
CA ARG A 12 -3.57 21.11 31.74
C ARG A 12 -3.08 19.68 31.64
N GLU A 13 -4.03 18.74 31.62
CA GLU A 13 -3.79 17.31 31.50
C GLU A 13 -4.30 16.84 30.14
N VAL A 14 -3.51 16.02 29.45
CA VAL A 14 -3.87 15.47 28.15
C VAL A 14 -4.71 14.21 28.35
N PRO A 15 -5.78 14.01 27.55
CA PRO A 15 -6.55 12.77 27.57
C PRO A 15 -5.67 11.51 27.39
N ALA A 16 -6.06 10.41 28.04
CA ALA A 16 -5.28 9.16 28.06
C ALA A 16 -5.28 8.41 26.71
N ASP A 17 -6.25 8.70 25.85
CA ASP A 17 -6.46 8.19 24.50
C ASP A 17 -5.58 8.88 23.44
N ALA A 18 -4.77 9.87 23.82
CA ALA A 18 -3.83 10.52 22.91
C ALA A 18 -2.50 9.74 22.82
N GLU A 19 -2.37 8.97 21.73
CA GLU A 19 -1.29 7.99 21.50
C GLU A 19 0.07 8.59 21.13
N THR A 20 0.13 9.54 20.19
CA THR A 20 1.38 10.18 19.73
C THR A 20 1.57 11.54 20.39
N GLU A 21 2.82 12.00 20.52
CA GLU A 21 3.09 13.29 21.16
C GLU A 21 2.53 14.45 20.32
N GLY A 22 2.61 14.39 18.98
CA GLY A 22 1.96 15.39 18.14
C GLY A 22 0.44 15.46 18.34
N HIS A 23 -0.23 14.31 18.46
CA HIS A 23 -1.66 14.26 18.78
C HIS A 23 -1.97 14.87 20.17
N ARG A 24 -1.16 14.53 21.18
CA ARG A 24 -1.26 15.07 22.54
C ARG A 24 -1.17 16.60 22.54
N LEU A 25 -0.21 17.16 21.80
CA LEU A 25 -0.03 18.61 21.69
C LEU A 25 -1.19 19.30 20.96
N LEU A 26 -1.72 18.71 19.89
CA LEU A 26 -2.87 19.27 19.16
C LEU A 26 -4.14 19.33 20.02
N VAL A 27 -4.39 18.30 20.82
CA VAL A 27 -5.52 18.28 21.78
C VAL A 27 -5.26 19.27 22.92
N ARG A 28 -4.06 19.24 23.53
CA ARG A 28 -3.70 20.09 24.67
C ARG A 28 -3.72 21.58 24.35
N SER A 29 -3.31 21.95 23.14
CA SER A 29 -3.35 23.34 22.65
C SER A 29 -4.74 23.80 22.22
N GLY A 30 -5.75 22.92 22.28
CA GLY A 30 -7.12 23.22 21.89
C GLY A 30 -7.26 23.48 20.39
N MET A 31 -6.45 22.81 19.56
CA MET A 31 -6.52 22.91 18.10
C MET A 31 -7.48 21.90 17.49
N ILE A 32 -7.62 20.73 18.12
CA ILE A 32 -8.57 19.69 17.73
C ILE A 32 -9.32 19.18 18.95
N THR A 33 -10.52 18.65 18.72
CA THR A 33 -11.32 17.94 19.74
C THR A 33 -11.76 16.60 19.17
N PRO A 34 -11.40 15.46 19.79
CA PRO A 34 -11.92 14.16 19.39
C PRO A 34 -13.46 14.11 19.54
N ILE A 35 -14.16 13.57 18.53
CA ILE A 35 -15.63 13.43 18.53
C ILE A 35 -16.04 11.95 18.55
N ALA A 36 -15.36 11.13 17.75
CA ALA A 36 -15.45 9.67 17.73
C ALA A 36 -14.10 9.08 17.30
N ALA A 37 -13.95 7.76 17.34
CA ALA A 37 -12.74 7.10 16.86
C ALA A 37 -12.46 7.50 15.40
N GLY A 38 -11.31 8.15 15.15
CA GLY A 38 -10.94 8.63 13.83
C GLY A 38 -11.76 9.81 13.30
N VAL A 39 -12.50 10.54 14.15
CA VAL A 39 -13.33 11.70 13.76
C VAL A 39 -13.08 12.86 14.72
N TYR A 40 -12.66 14.00 14.17
CA TYR A 40 -12.22 15.17 14.94
C TYR A 40 -12.97 16.44 14.53
N ALA A 41 -13.18 17.33 15.50
CA ALA A 41 -13.55 18.72 15.25
C ALA A 41 -12.30 19.61 15.26
N TYR A 42 -12.20 20.49 14.26
CA TYR A 42 -11.09 21.44 14.14
C TYR A 42 -11.45 22.79 14.74
N MET A 43 -10.71 23.17 15.78
CA MET A 43 -10.93 24.42 16.51
C MET A 43 -10.32 25.60 15.74
N PRO A 44 -10.65 26.86 16.06
CA PRO A 44 -10.26 28.01 15.24
C PRO A 44 -8.75 28.15 14.95
N LEU A 45 -7.88 27.70 15.86
CA LEU A 45 -6.43 27.70 15.61
C LEU A 45 -5.99 26.55 14.72
N GLY A 46 -6.47 25.32 14.96
CA GLY A 46 -6.18 24.17 14.11
C GLY A 46 -6.70 24.37 12.67
N LEU A 47 -7.92 24.91 12.54
CA LEU A 47 -8.50 25.22 11.23
C LEU A 47 -7.69 26.26 10.45
N ARG A 48 -7.08 27.25 11.12
CA ARG A 48 -6.17 28.20 10.45
C ARG A 48 -4.93 27.52 9.88
N VAL A 49 -4.38 26.53 10.59
CA VAL A 49 -3.23 25.76 10.08
C VAL A 49 -3.67 24.90 8.90
N LEU A 50 -4.80 24.20 9.00
CA LEU A 50 -5.35 23.44 7.86
C LEU A 50 -5.53 24.32 6.62
N HIS A 51 -6.11 25.52 6.76
CA HIS A 51 -6.23 26.45 5.64
C HIS A 51 -4.87 26.89 5.07
N SER A 52 -3.84 27.04 5.92
CA SER A 52 -2.49 27.42 5.47
C SER A 52 -1.84 26.28 4.67
N ILE A 53 -1.98 25.04 5.14
CA ILE A 53 -1.55 23.84 4.41
C ILE A 53 -2.26 23.77 3.05
N GLN A 54 -3.59 23.96 3.04
CA GLN A 54 -4.36 23.96 1.79
C GLN A 54 -3.92 25.07 0.83
N SER A 55 -3.59 26.26 1.33
CA SER A 55 -3.04 27.35 0.50
C SER A 55 -1.70 26.97 -0.13
N ILE A 56 -0.76 26.40 0.65
CA ILE A 56 0.52 25.90 0.11
C ILE A 56 0.27 24.87 -1.00
N ILE A 57 -0.62 23.92 -0.76
CA ILE A 57 -0.98 22.89 -1.74
C ILE A 57 -1.55 23.52 -3.01
N ARG A 58 -2.52 24.43 -2.91
CA ARG A 58 -3.09 25.13 -4.09
C ARG A 58 -2.02 25.84 -4.91
N GLU A 59 -1.16 26.61 -4.26
CA GLU A 59 -0.07 27.33 -4.95
C GLU A 59 0.85 26.39 -5.73
N GLU A 60 1.14 25.19 -5.21
CA GLU A 60 1.97 24.21 -5.91
C GLU A 60 1.22 23.38 -6.97
N MET A 61 -0.10 23.16 -6.82
CA MET A 61 -0.92 22.51 -7.85
C MET A 61 -1.20 23.44 -9.03
N GLU A 62 -1.40 24.74 -8.77
CA GLU A 62 -1.67 25.77 -9.79
C GLU A 62 -0.40 26.30 -10.46
N ARG A 63 0.78 25.80 -10.07
CA ARG A 63 2.05 26.14 -10.72
C ARG A 63 2.10 25.57 -12.14
N GLU A 64 2.33 26.43 -13.13
CA GLU A 64 2.43 26.07 -14.54
C GLU A 64 3.60 25.09 -14.80
N GLY A 65 3.30 24.03 -15.53
CA GLY A 65 4.23 23.00 -15.97
C GLY A 65 5.03 23.38 -17.22
N PRO A 66 5.92 22.48 -17.69
CA PRO A 66 6.78 22.74 -18.84
C PRO A 66 6.02 22.93 -20.16
N ASP A 67 4.79 22.43 -20.27
CA ASP A 67 3.93 22.54 -21.45
C ASP A 67 2.73 23.47 -21.25
N GLY A 68 2.77 24.30 -20.20
CA GLY A 68 1.73 25.29 -19.91
C GLY A 68 0.53 24.75 -19.15
N ARG A 69 0.47 23.44 -18.85
CA ARG A 69 -0.63 22.87 -18.06
C ARG A 69 -0.46 23.22 -16.56
N ALA A 70 -1.57 23.43 -15.87
CA ALA A 70 -1.61 23.64 -14.43
C ALA A 70 -2.82 22.93 -13.82
N GLY A 71 -2.77 22.65 -12.52
CA GLY A 71 -3.88 22.07 -11.78
C GLY A 71 -5.09 22.99 -11.77
N GLN A 72 -6.27 22.44 -12.02
CA GLN A 72 -7.55 23.13 -11.97
C GLN A 72 -8.39 22.58 -10.81
N GLU A 73 -8.71 23.42 -9.83
CA GLU A 73 -9.50 23.01 -8.66
C GLU A 73 -10.98 22.86 -9.01
N LEU A 74 -11.53 21.70 -8.68
CA LEU A 74 -12.94 21.33 -8.77
C LEU A 74 -13.41 20.84 -7.39
N LEU A 75 -14.70 20.57 -7.25
CA LEU A 75 -15.26 19.94 -6.06
C LEU A 75 -16.26 18.86 -6.47
N MET A 76 -15.93 17.60 -6.18
CA MET A 76 -16.77 16.45 -6.46
C MET A 76 -17.66 16.12 -5.24
N PRO A 77 -18.85 15.51 -5.46
CA PRO A 77 -19.70 15.09 -4.36
C PRO A 77 -19.03 13.96 -3.55
N SER A 78 -19.15 14.02 -2.22
CA SER A 78 -18.75 12.90 -1.35
C SER A 78 -19.80 11.78 -1.32
N LEU A 79 -21.05 12.05 -1.70
CA LEU A 79 -22.11 11.06 -1.83
C LEU A 79 -22.14 10.55 -3.27
N VAL A 80 -21.70 9.31 -3.48
CA VAL A 80 -21.49 8.73 -4.82
C VAL A 80 -22.40 7.51 -4.99
N PRO A 81 -23.16 7.38 -6.09
CA PRO A 81 -23.94 6.18 -6.38
C PRO A 81 -23.04 4.93 -6.39
N ILE A 82 -23.48 3.82 -5.78
CA ILE A 82 -22.64 2.62 -5.63
C ILE A 82 -22.21 2.02 -6.98
N GLU A 83 -23.02 2.23 -8.02
CA GLU A 83 -22.80 1.69 -9.37
C GLU A 83 -21.48 2.17 -9.99
N PHE A 84 -20.93 3.29 -9.52
CA PHE A 84 -19.62 3.79 -9.94
C PHE A 84 -18.51 2.82 -9.47
N TYR A 85 -18.56 2.39 -8.21
CA TYR A 85 -17.57 1.47 -7.65
C TYR A 85 -17.79 0.03 -8.14
N GLU A 86 -19.05 -0.38 -8.37
CA GLU A 86 -19.34 -1.66 -9.01
C GLU A 86 -18.76 -1.74 -10.42
N ARG A 87 -18.91 -0.65 -11.21
CA ARG A 87 -18.36 -0.58 -12.57
C ARG A 87 -16.83 -0.65 -12.60
N SER A 88 -16.14 -0.13 -11.58
CA SER A 88 -14.68 -0.26 -11.46
C SER A 88 -14.23 -1.53 -10.72
N GLY A 89 -15.16 -2.33 -10.18
CA GLY A 89 -14.89 -3.49 -9.31
C GLY A 89 -14.35 -3.12 -7.92
N ARG A 90 -14.40 -1.83 -7.54
CA ARG A 90 -13.86 -1.34 -6.26
C ARG A 90 -14.83 -1.41 -5.10
N ASP A 91 -16.09 -1.72 -5.36
CA ASP A 91 -17.03 -2.08 -4.32
C ASP A 91 -16.59 -3.36 -3.57
N GLN A 92 -15.90 -4.27 -4.28
CA GLN A 92 -15.32 -5.51 -3.75
C GLN A 92 -13.93 -5.30 -3.18
N THR A 93 -13.00 -4.72 -3.97
CA THR A 93 -11.61 -4.53 -3.54
C THR A 93 -11.45 -3.52 -2.40
N MET A 94 -12.46 -2.68 -2.14
CA MET A 94 -12.50 -1.76 -1.00
C MET A 94 -13.62 -2.07 0.01
N ALA A 95 -14.19 -3.28 -0.03
CA ALA A 95 -15.36 -3.64 0.77
C ALA A 95 -15.18 -3.37 2.27
N GLU A 96 -13.98 -3.59 2.82
CA GLU A 96 -13.68 -3.40 4.25
C GLU A 96 -13.67 -1.93 4.70
N ILE A 97 -13.40 -1.00 3.79
CA ILE A 97 -13.21 0.43 4.12
C ILE A 97 -14.30 1.32 3.51
N LEU A 98 -15.20 0.77 2.71
CA LEU A 98 -16.22 1.53 2.00
C LEU A 98 -17.45 1.74 2.88
N PHE A 99 -17.70 2.98 3.30
CA PHE A 99 -18.98 3.34 3.91
C PHE A 99 -20.10 3.26 2.88
N ARG A 100 -21.04 2.33 3.07
CA ARG A 100 -22.26 2.20 2.26
C ARG A 100 -23.47 2.73 3.03
N LEU A 101 -24.39 3.37 2.32
CA LEU A 101 -25.64 3.88 2.87
C LEU A 101 -26.79 3.75 1.87
N THR A 102 -28.00 3.61 2.38
CA THR A 102 -29.21 3.49 1.59
C THR A 102 -30.12 4.69 1.85
N ASP A 103 -30.61 5.34 0.79
CA ASP A 103 -31.55 6.45 0.93
C ASP A 103 -32.99 5.97 1.22
N HIS A 104 -33.90 6.91 1.45
CA HIS A 104 -35.32 6.61 1.69
C HIS A 104 -36.09 6.03 0.49
N HIS A 105 -35.45 5.93 -0.67
CA HIS A 105 -35.97 5.32 -1.90
C HIS A 105 -35.25 4.01 -2.23
N ASP A 106 -34.56 3.41 -1.25
CA ASP A 106 -33.82 2.16 -1.38
C ASP A 106 -32.68 2.22 -2.42
N ARG A 107 -32.15 3.41 -2.71
CA ARG A 107 -30.95 3.59 -3.55
C ARG A 107 -29.70 3.52 -2.71
N GLU A 108 -28.72 2.76 -3.19
CA GLU A 108 -27.43 2.61 -2.51
C GLU A 108 -26.41 3.64 -2.97
N PHE A 109 -25.67 4.16 -2.00
CA PHE A 109 -24.59 5.10 -2.20
C PHE A 109 -23.39 4.69 -1.34
N ALA A 110 -22.22 5.19 -1.71
CA ALA A 110 -21.06 5.19 -0.87
C ALA A 110 -20.64 6.62 -0.51
N LEU A 111 -20.03 6.77 0.66
CA LEU A 111 -19.26 7.97 0.98
C LEU A 111 -17.87 7.81 0.38
N GLY A 112 -17.47 8.72 -0.52
CA GLY A 112 -16.26 8.59 -1.33
C GLY A 112 -14.98 8.46 -0.51
N PRO A 113 -14.27 7.32 -0.55
CA PRO A 113 -12.94 7.16 0.05
C PRO A 113 -11.83 7.80 -0.80
N THR A 114 -12.14 8.03 -2.09
CA THR A 114 -11.37 8.68 -3.14
C THR A 114 -12.32 8.84 -4.36
N HIS A 115 -11.87 9.39 -5.49
CA HIS A 115 -12.75 9.92 -6.54
C HIS A 115 -12.37 9.56 -7.99
N GLU A 116 -11.59 8.51 -8.23
CA GLU A 116 -11.18 8.11 -9.60
C GLU A 116 -12.38 8.00 -10.55
N GLU A 117 -13.41 7.26 -10.14
CA GLU A 117 -14.63 6.99 -10.91
C GLU A 117 -15.39 8.28 -11.24
N VAL A 118 -15.48 9.19 -10.27
CA VAL A 118 -16.24 10.44 -10.42
C VAL A 118 -15.52 11.40 -11.35
N PHE A 119 -14.19 11.51 -11.24
CA PHE A 119 -13.39 12.34 -12.15
C PHE A 119 -13.45 11.80 -13.58
N VAL A 120 -13.37 10.48 -13.78
CA VAL A 120 -13.48 9.87 -15.12
C VAL A 120 -14.84 10.13 -15.75
N GLU A 121 -15.92 10.00 -14.98
CA GLU A 121 -17.27 10.28 -15.47
C GLU A 121 -17.43 11.76 -15.87
N VAL A 122 -16.88 12.69 -15.08
CA VAL A 122 -16.89 14.12 -15.42
C VAL A 122 -16.03 14.38 -16.65
N PHE A 123 -14.85 13.78 -16.75
CA PHE A 123 -13.96 13.89 -17.91
C PHE A 123 -14.68 13.46 -19.19
N LYS A 124 -15.29 12.26 -19.19
CA LYS A 124 -16.02 11.70 -20.34
C LYS A 124 -17.06 12.65 -20.93
N ARG A 125 -17.72 13.43 -20.08
CA ARG A 125 -18.78 14.38 -20.49
C ARG A 125 -18.23 15.66 -21.10
N ASN A 126 -16.98 16.02 -20.82
CA ASN A 126 -16.41 17.33 -21.16
C ASN A 126 -15.29 17.27 -22.20
N VAL A 127 -14.66 16.11 -22.42
CA VAL A 127 -13.54 15.95 -23.35
C VAL A 127 -13.95 15.06 -24.51
N GLN A 128 -13.61 15.47 -25.74
CA GLN A 128 -13.96 14.73 -26.96
C GLN A 128 -12.77 14.55 -27.92
N SER A 129 -11.74 15.40 -27.81
CA SER A 129 -10.59 15.39 -28.71
C SER A 129 -9.28 15.48 -27.97
N TYR A 130 -8.20 14.94 -28.55
CA TYR A 130 -6.83 15.11 -28.07
C TYR A 130 -6.41 16.58 -27.88
N ARG A 131 -7.11 17.53 -28.53
CA ARG A 131 -6.86 18.97 -28.40
C ARG A 131 -7.31 19.56 -27.06
N ASP A 132 -8.18 18.86 -26.34
CA ASP A 132 -8.62 19.24 -25.00
C ASP A 132 -7.63 18.71 -23.93
N LEU A 133 -6.66 17.88 -24.34
CA LEU A 133 -5.66 17.25 -23.49
C LEU A 133 -4.30 17.93 -23.68
N PRO A 134 -3.43 17.90 -22.66
CA PRO A 134 -3.59 17.24 -21.35
C PRO A 134 -4.37 18.06 -20.31
N LEU A 135 -4.90 17.40 -19.28
CA LEU A 135 -5.59 18.04 -18.15
C LEU A 135 -5.04 17.58 -16.80
N MET A 136 -5.04 18.49 -15.82
CA MET A 136 -4.74 18.22 -14.41
C MET A 136 -5.87 18.76 -13.56
N LEU A 137 -6.73 17.89 -13.03
CA LEU A 137 -7.93 18.28 -12.30
C LEU A 137 -7.81 17.82 -10.86
N TYR A 138 -8.02 18.69 -9.88
CA TYR A 138 -7.89 18.31 -8.47
C TYR A 138 -9.01 18.85 -7.60
N GLN A 139 -9.14 18.31 -6.40
CA GLN A 139 -9.98 18.89 -5.36
C GLN A 139 -9.26 18.83 -4.02
N ILE A 140 -9.72 19.66 -3.08
CA ILE A 140 -9.42 19.53 -1.66
C ILE A 140 -10.75 19.23 -0.97
N ALA A 141 -10.99 17.95 -0.67
CA ALA A 141 -12.32 17.49 -0.26
C ALA A 141 -12.26 16.42 0.82
N THR A 142 -13.33 16.36 1.62
CA THR A 142 -13.51 15.35 2.66
C THR A 142 -13.69 13.96 2.04
N LYS A 143 -12.97 12.99 2.61
CA LYS A 143 -12.99 11.57 2.30
C LYS A 143 -13.46 10.78 3.51
N PHE A 144 -14.01 9.61 3.24
CA PHE A 144 -14.53 8.70 4.25
C PHE A 144 -13.98 7.30 4.02
N ARG A 145 -13.34 6.71 5.04
CA ARG A 145 -12.87 5.33 5.04
C ARG A 145 -13.31 4.70 6.35
N ASP A 146 -14.03 3.58 6.33
CA ASP A 146 -14.43 2.90 7.58
C ASP A 146 -13.27 2.12 8.16
N GLU A 147 -12.22 2.86 8.53
CA GLU A 147 -10.99 2.32 9.06
C GLU A 147 -11.30 1.43 10.29
N PRO A 148 -10.98 0.12 10.23
CA PRO A 148 -11.24 -0.79 11.33
C PRO A 148 -10.53 -0.38 12.61
N ARG A 149 -9.34 0.22 12.49
CA ARG A 149 -8.53 0.65 13.65
C ARG A 149 -7.96 2.06 13.45
N PRO A 150 -8.77 3.12 13.68
CA PRO A 150 -8.26 4.49 13.64
C PRO A 150 -7.27 4.69 14.79
N ARG A 151 -6.06 5.18 14.48
CA ARG A 151 -4.95 5.29 15.43
C ARG A 151 -4.00 6.44 15.07
N GLY A 152 -3.13 6.81 16.00
CA GLY A 152 -2.14 7.87 15.80
C GLY A 152 -2.74 9.29 15.72
N GLY A 153 -3.96 9.48 16.24
CA GLY A 153 -4.64 10.77 16.19
C GLY A 153 -5.10 11.14 14.78
N LEU A 154 -4.44 12.15 14.18
CA LEU A 154 -4.74 12.61 12.83
C LEU A 154 -4.02 11.82 11.72
N ILE A 155 -3.26 10.78 12.08
CA ILE A 155 -2.52 9.96 11.10
C ILE A 155 -3.45 9.01 10.35
N ARG A 156 -4.35 8.33 11.07
CA ARG A 156 -5.28 7.33 10.51
C ARG A 156 -6.70 7.58 10.98
N LEU A 157 -7.53 8.07 10.06
CA LEU A 157 -8.83 8.68 10.32
C LEU A 157 -9.95 7.98 9.54
N ARG A 158 -11.19 8.11 10.03
CA ARG A 158 -12.38 7.69 9.29
C ARG A 158 -12.96 8.78 8.41
N GLN A 159 -12.83 10.02 8.87
CA GLN A 159 -13.19 11.21 8.11
C GLN A 159 -11.98 12.14 8.10
N PHE A 160 -11.52 12.51 6.91
CA PHE A 160 -10.35 13.37 6.73
C PHE A 160 -10.46 14.14 5.42
N THR A 161 -9.64 15.16 5.25
CA THR A 161 -9.55 15.97 4.04
C THR A 161 -8.32 15.53 3.24
N MET A 162 -8.53 15.28 1.96
CA MET A 162 -7.46 14.91 1.05
C MET A 162 -7.43 15.92 -0.09
N LYS A 163 -6.21 16.28 -0.52
CA LYS A 163 -6.02 16.75 -1.88
C LYS A 163 -5.83 15.56 -2.78
N ASP A 164 -6.69 15.39 -3.76
CA ASP A 164 -6.63 14.35 -4.79
C ASP A 164 -6.66 15.03 -6.16
N LEU A 165 -5.64 14.75 -6.97
CA LEU A 165 -5.50 15.24 -8.35
C LEU A 165 -5.55 14.05 -9.30
N TYR A 166 -6.18 14.24 -10.45
CA TYR A 166 -6.27 13.29 -11.54
C TYR A 166 -5.77 13.94 -12.83
N SER A 167 -4.74 13.35 -13.44
CA SER A 167 -4.29 13.78 -14.77
C SER A 167 -4.95 12.93 -15.85
N PHE A 168 -5.25 13.56 -16.98
CA PHE A 168 -5.72 12.90 -18.19
C PHE A 168 -4.78 13.30 -19.33
N ASP A 169 -4.20 12.29 -19.94
CA ASP A 169 -3.11 12.40 -20.90
C ASP A 169 -3.47 11.65 -22.19
N VAL A 170 -2.87 12.09 -23.31
CA VAL A 170 -3.10 11.47 -24.63
C VAL A 170 -2.46 10.08 -24.70
N ASP A 171 -1.30 9.92 -24.08
CA ASP A 171 -0.50 8.71 -24.09
C ASP A 171 0.35 8.59 -22.81
N GLU A 172 1.07 7.48 -22.68
CA GLU A 172 1.97 7.20 -21.54
C GLU A 172 3.09 8.24 -21.39
N ALA A 173 3.57 8.82 -22.49
CA ALA A 173 4.60 9.86 -22.44
C ALA A 173 4.05 11.15 -21.82
N GLY A 174 2.78 11.50 -22.12
CA GLY A 174 2.06 12.57 -21.43
C GLY A 174 1.89 12.29 -19.94
N LEU A 175 1.55 11.05 -19.59
CA LEU A 175 1.42 10.63 -18.19
C LEU A 175 2.76 10.72 -17.43
N ASP A 176 3.88 10.37 -18.06
CA ASP A 176 5.21 10.53 -17.45
C ASP A 176 5.49 11.99 -17.08
N VAL A 177 5.07 12.94 -17.92
CA VAL A 177 5.17 14.37 -17.62
C VAL A 177 4.28 14.75 -16.45
N SER A 178 2.99 14.37 -16.47
CA SER A 178 2.06 14.61 -15.35
C SER A 178 2.58 14.04 -14.03
N TYR A 179 3.15 12.83 -14.07
CA TYR A 179 3.71 12.16 -12.93
C TYR A 179 4.89 12.91 -12.34
N GLN A 180 5.87 13.29 -13.16
CA GLN A 180 7.04 14.03 -12.69
C GLN A 180 6.66 15.40 -12.14
N MET A 181 5.70 16.08 -12.78
CA MET A 181 5.18 17.36 -12.28
C MET A 181 4.60 17.22 -10.87
N MET A 182 3.82 16.17 -10.61
CA MET A 182 3.22 15.92 -9.30
C MET A 182 4.22 15.45 -8.27
N PHE A 183 5.18 14.62 -8.67
CA PHE A 183 6.31 14.24 -7.84
C PHE A 183 7.05 15.48 -7.33
N ASP A 184 7.45 16.37 -8.24
CA ASP A 184 8.20 17.58 -7.88
C ASP A 184 7.34 18.56 -7.06
N ALA A 185 6.04 18.66 -7.35
CA ALA A 185 5.11 19.49 -6.57
C ALA A 185 4.98 18.99 -5.13
N TYR A 186 4.95 17.68 -4.93
CA TYR A 186 4.86 17.09 -3.59
C TYR A 186 6.12 17.37 -2.78
N VAL A 187 7.30 17.18 -3.37
CA VAL A 187 8.58 17.54 -2.72
C VAL A 187 8.53 18.99 -2.23
N ARG A 188 8.08 19.94 -3.07
CA ARG A 188 7.95 21.34 -2.69
C ARG A 188 6.91 21.57 -1.60
N VAL A 189 5.74 20.91 -1.66
CA VAL A 189 4.70 21.03 -0.62
C VAL A 189 5.26 20.61 0.74
N PHE A 190 5.90 19.43 0.81
CA PHE A 190 6.43 18.92 2.07
C PHE A 190 7.60 19.77 2.61
N GLU A 191 8.49 20.23 1.73
CA GLU A 191 9.57 21.17 2.08
C GLU A 191 9.01 22.48 2.66
N ARG A 192 8.01 23.08 2.00
CA ARG A 192 7.35 24.31 2.46
C ARG A 192 6.61 24.13 3.79
N CYS A 193 6.05 22.95 4.01
CA CYS A 193 5.44 22.57 5.28
C CYS A 193 6.46 22.18 6.36
N GLY A 194 7.77 22.16 6.08
CA GLY A 194 8.80 21.81 7.05
C GLY A 194 8.73 20.36 7.51
N VAL A 195 8.38 19.44 6.61
CA VAL A 195 8.34 17.99 6.86
C VAL A 195 9.30 17.31 5.90
N PRO A 196 10.43 16.73 6.37
CA PRO A 196 11.34 16.00 5.51
C PRO A 196 10.71 14.68 5.08
N VAL A 197 10.61 14.44 3.77
CA VAL A 197 10.07 13.20 3.22
C VAL A 197 11.08 12.51 2.31
N ILE A 198 10.98 11.19 2.23
CA ILE A 198 11.72 10.37 1.27
C ILE A 198 10.73 9.77 0.28
N PRO A 199 10.87 10.02 -1.03
CA PRO A 199 10.13 9.29 -2.04
C PRO A 199 10.65 7.84 -2.08
N ALA A 200 9.74 6.88 -1.94
CA ALA A 200 10.05 5.45 -1.96
C ALA A 200 9.12 4.74 -2.95
N LEU A 201 9.65 3.74 -3.67
CA LEU A 201 8.84 2.85 -4.50
C LEU A 201 7.79 2.16 -3.64
N ALA A 202 6.56 2.02 -4.15
CA ALA A 202 5.44 1.44 -3.42
C ALA A 202 4.61 0.46 -4.28
N ASP A 203 3.70 -0.27 -3.64
CA ASP A 203 2.71 -1.11 -4.33
C ASP A 203 1.60 -0.23 -4.89
N SER A 204 1.16 -0.51 -6.13
CA SER A 204 0.02 0.20 -6.72
C SER A 204 -1.32 -0.19 -6.07
N GLY A 205 -1.36 -1.27 -5.30
CA GLY A 205 -2.52 -1.71 -4.54
C GLY A 205 -3.81 -1.84 -5.38
N ALA A 206 -4.94 -1.54 -4.74
CA ALA A 206 -6.27 -1.57 -5.37
C ALA A 206 -6.45 -0.50 -6.46
N MET A 207 -5.61 0.54 -6.48
CA MET A 207 -5.64 1.59 -7.49
C MET A 207 -5.25 1.02 -8.86
N GLY A 208 -4.34 0.04 -8.90
CA GLY A 208 -3.78 -0.52 -10.13
C GLY A 208 -2.81 0.44 -10.82
N GLY A 209 -2.07 -0.07 -11.80
CA GLY A 209 -1.04 0.70 -12.51
C GLY A 209 0.37 0.13 -12.37
N ASN A 210 1.35 0.81 -12.95
CA ASN A 210 2.78 0.52 -12.83
C ASN A 210 3.48 1.76 -12.24
N ASP A 211 4.62 1.61 -11.55
CA ASP A 211 5.44 2.72 -11.03
C ASP A 211 4.71 3.75 -10.14
N THR A 212 4.70 3.50 -8.83
CA THR A 212 4.20 4.46 -7.83
C THR A 212 5.28 4.83 -6.82
N HIS A 213 5.25 6.09 -6.37
CA HIS A 213 6.06 6.56 -5.25
C HIS A 213 5.16 7.03 -4.12
N GLU A 214 5.43 6.52 -2.92
CA GLU A 214 4.97 7.07 -1.65
C GLU A 214 5.99 8.07 -1.13
N PHE A 215 5.51 9.13 -0.48
CA PHE A 215 6.35 10.11 0.18
C PHE A 215 6.33 9.84 1.68
N LEU A 216 7.39 9.24 2.21
CA LEU A 216 7.46 8.80 3.59
C LEU A 216 8.13 9.84 4.48
N TYR A 217 7.44 10.29 5.52
CA TYR A 217 8.08 10.99 6.64
C TYR A 217 8.63 9.93 7.60
N LEU A 218 9.96 9.80 7.68
CA LEU A 218 10.59 8.78 8.51
C LEU A 218 10.43 9.10 10.00
N THR A 219 9.80 8.19 10.73
CA THR A 219 9.58 8.32 12.16
C THR A 219 9.24 6.97 12.79
N GLU A 220 9.63 6.78 14.06
CA GLU A 220 9.39 5.55 14.82
C GLU A 220 7.90 5.26 15.07
N ILE A 221 7.02 6.26 14.93
CA ILE A 221 5.57 6.07 15.03
C ILE A 221 4.93 5.60 13.71
N GLY A 222 5.70 5.58 12.62
CA GLY A 222 5.25 5.19 11.29
C GLY A 222 4.85 3.72 11.18
N GLU A 223 3.87 3.41 10.34
CA GLU A 223 3.39 2.04 10.13
C GLU A 223 4.11 1.35 8.97
N ASP A 224 4.61 2.14 8.02
CA ASP A 224 5.27 1.65 6.83
C ASP A 224 6.74 1.33 7.13
N HIS A 225 7.21 0.21 6.57
CA HIS A 225 8.61 -0.20 6.64
C HIS A 225 9.28 0.16 5.32
N CYS A 226 10.32 0.99 5.37
CA CYS A 226 11.04 1.46 4.20
C CYS A 226 12.49 0.97 4.22
N LEU A 227 12.91 0.37 3.10
CA LEU A 227 14.27 -0.09 2.88
C LEU A 227 15.03 0.99 2.09
N LEU A 228 16.13 1.45 2.67
CA LEU A 228 16.94 2.57 2.19
C LEU A 228 18.36 2.10 1.95
N CYS A 229 18.89 2.30 0.74
CA CYS A 229 20.29 2.04 0.46
C CYS A 229 21.13 3.31 0.69
N PRO A 230 22.05 3.32 1.67
CA PRO A 230 22.83 4.52 1.99
C PRO A 230 23.83 4.92 0.89
N LYS A 231 24.14 4.02 -0.05
CA LYS A 231 25.11 4.26 -1.14
C LYS A 231 24.49 4.83 -2.42
N CYS A 232 23.41 4.23 -2.94
CA CYS A 232 22.85 4.60 -4.25
C CYS A 232 21.50 5.33 -4.17
N GLY A 233 20.94 5.53 -2.98
CA GLY A 233 19.66 6.24 -2.81
C GLY A 233 18.42 5.42 -3.17
N TYR A 234 18.55 4.11 -3.39
CA TYR A 234 17.39 3.22 -3.52
C TYR A 234 16.52 3.32 -2.27
N ALA A 235 15.22 3.54 -2.46
CA ALA A 235 14.22 3.64 -1.42
C ALA A 235 12.95 2.91 -1.87
N ALA A 236 12.46 1.98 -1.07
CA ALA A 236 11.25 1.22 -1.37
C ALA A 236 10.53 0.81 -0.09
N ASN A 237 9.20 0.86 -0.11
CA ASN A 237 8.37 0.19 0.88
C ASN A 237 8.70 -1.32 0.87
N ALA A 238 8.74 -1.96 2.04
CA ALA A 238 9.05 -3.37 2.21
C ALA A 238 8.15 -4.27 1.34
N GLU A 239 6.92 -3.84 1.09
CA GLU A 239 5.96 -4.52 0.20
C GLU A 239 6.46 -4.69 -1.24
N VAL A 240 7.31 -3.79 -1.74
CA VAL A 240 7.85 -3.86 -3.11
C VAL A 240 9.37 -3.93 -3.17
N ALA A 241 10.05 -3.86 -2.01
CA ALA A 241 11.48 -3.84 -1.96
C ALA A 241 12.12 -5.11 -2.56
N THR A 242 13.12 -4.92 -3.41
CA THR A 242 13.94 -5.99 -3.99
C THR A 242 15.31 -6.02 -3.33
N PHE A 243 15.91 -7.21 -3.26
CA PHE A 243 17.22 -7.41 -2.65
C PHE A 243 17.96 -8.55 -3.35
N VAL A 244 19.28 -8.60 -3.17
CA VAL A 244 20.10 -9.71 -3.63
C VAL A 244 19.98 -10.86 -2.64
N LYS A 245 19.37 -11.96 -3.08
CA LYS A 245 19.27 -13.21 -2.32
C LYS A 245 20.62 -13.91 -2.25
N GLU A 246 20.93 -14.54 -1.13
CA GLU A 246 22.10 -15.41 -1.03
C GLU A 246 21.95 -16.61 -1.96
N SER A 247 23.02 -16.94 -2.71
CA SER A 247 22.98 -17.97 -3.74
C SER A 247 22.49 -19.31 -3.21
N ALA A 248 21.64 -19.96 -4.02
CA ALA A 248 21.18 -21.31 -3.74
C ALA A 248 22.34 -22.32 -3.79
N TYR A 249 22.19 -23.44 -3.09
CA TYR A 249 23.13 -24.57 -3.12
C TYR A 249 22.91 -25.44 -4.37
N ALA A 250 22.80 -24.82 -5.55
CA ALA A 250 22.37 -25.46 -6.79
C ALA A 250 23.34 -26.54 -7.33
N ASP A 251 24.63 -26.43 -6.97
CA ASP A 251 25.70 -27.32 -7.45
C ASP A 251 25.84 -28.62 -6.65
N GLU A 252 25.06 -28.80 -5.56
CA GLU A 252 25.11 -30.05 -4.81
C GLU A 252 24.53 -31.22 -5.60
N GLU A 253 25.16 -32.39 -5.48
CA GLU A 253 24.58 -33.62 -6.02
C GLU A 253 23.26 -33.94 -5.30
N ALA A 254 22.22 -34.24 -6.07
CA ALA A 254 20.93 -34.62 -5.54
C ALA A 254 21.02 -35.97 -4.81
N LYS A 255 20.71 -35.96 -3.52
CA LYS A 255 20.70 -37.16 -2.66
C LYS A 255 19.31 -37.83 -2.66
N PRO A 256 19.21 -39.13 -2.34
CA PRO A 256 17.92 -39.80 -2.20
C PRO A 256 17.04 -39.14 -1.14
N LEU A 257 15.74 -39.05 -1.43
CA LEU A 257 14.73 -38.58 -0.47
C LEU A 257 14.68 -39.52 0.74
N GLU A 258 14.73 -38.98 1.95
CA GLU A 258 14.71 -39.74 3.20
C GLU A 258 13.72 -39.12 4.20
N GLU A 259 12.91 -39.94 4.87
CA GLU A 259 12.01 -39.49 5.93
C GLU A 259 12.68 -39.68 7.30
N ILE A 260 12.59 -38.65 8.15
CA ILE A 260 13.12 -38.65 9.51
C ILE A 260 12.05 -38.29 10.54
N ASP A 261 12.22 -38.79 11.76
CA ASP A 261 11.38 -38.45 12.90
C ASP A 261 11.88 -37.15 13.57
N THR A 262 10.98 -36.21 13.78
CA THR A 262 11.23 -34.87 14.31
C THR A 262 10.14 -34.48 15.33
N PRO A 263 9.98 -35.22 16.44
CA PRO A 263 8.89 -35.02 17.38
C PRO A 263 8.94 -33.65 18.05
N GLY A 264 7.84 -32.90 17.97
CA GLY A 264 7.71 -31.58 18.57
C GLY A 264 8.51 -30.46 17.89
N LEU A 265 9.13 -30.72 16.73
CA LEU A 265 9.85 -29.69 15.96
C LEU A 265 8.89 -29.08 14.93
N THR A 266 8.38 -27.89 15.22
CA THR A 266 7.39 -27.18 14.38
C THR A 266 7.89 -25.87 13.77
N THR A 267 9.07 -25.40 14.17
CA THR A 267 9.68 -24.15 13.66
C THR A 267 10.94 -24.44 12.85
N ILE A 268 11.24 -23.53 11.91
CA ILE A 268 12.44 -23.62 11.08
C ILE A 268 13.71 -23.57 11.95
N GLU A 269 13.74 -22.69 12.94
CA GLU A 269 14.84 -22.54 13.88
C GLU A 269 15.12 -23.85 14.61
N ALA A 270 14.11 -24.46 15.22
CA ALA A 270 14.27 -25.69 15.99
C ALA A 270 14.70 -26.87 15.10
N LEU A 271 14.16 -26.96 13.89
CA LEU A 271 14.51 -27.99 12.92
C LEU A 271 15.96 -27.85 12.43
N ALA A 272 16.37 -26.63 12.07
CA ALA A 272 17.71 -26.33 11.59
C ALA A 272 18.77 -26.61 12.66
N GLU A 273 18.53 -26.18 13.91
CA GLU A 273 19.41 -26.45 15.05
C GLU A 273 19.53 -27.95 15.34
N HIS A 274 18.40 -28.68 15.34
CA HIS A 274 18.40 -30.11 15.59
C HIS A 274 19.21 -30.90 14.56
N LEU A 275 19.11 -30.52 13.29
CA LEU A 275 19.79 -31.20 12.18
C LEU A 275 21.21 -30.67 11.92
N GLY A 276 21.62 -29.57 12.56
CA GLY A 276 22.92 -28.94 12.34
C GLY A 276 23.09 -28.36 10.94
N VAL A 277 22.00 -27.88 10.33
CA VAL A 277 21.99 -27.26 8.99
C VAL A 277 21.62 -25.78 9.10
N PRO A 278 22.05 -24.92 8.16
CA PRO A 278 21.58 -23.53 8.16
C PRO A 278 20.09 -23.47 7.81
N ARG A 279 19.38 -22.43 8.27
CA ARG A 279 17.96 -22.21 7.92
C ARG A 279 17.71 -22.15 6.41
N SER A 280 18.71 -21.69 5.64
CA SER A 280 18.69 -21.69 4.17
C SER A 280 18.61 -23.09 3.53
N LYS A 281 18.87 -24.17 4.29
CA LYS A 281 18.71 -25.56 3.85
C LYS A 281 17.34 -26.15 4.16
N THR A 282 16.41 -25.34 4.64
CA THR A 282 15.04 -25.76 4.94
C THR A 282 14.05 -25.09 3.98
N CYS A 283 12.90 -25.73 3.76
CA CYS A 283 11.80 -25.23 2.95
C CYS A 283 10.58 -25.00 3.85
N LYS A 284 10.14 -23.75 3.93
CA LYS A 284 8.94 -23.33 4.64
C LYS A 284 7.73 -23.48 3.71
N ALA A 285 6.69 -24.13 4.21
CA ALA A 285 5.38 -24.20 3.55
C ALA A 285 4.40 -23.30 4.30
N VAL A 286 3.87 -22.30 3.61
CA VAL A 286 2.92 -21.32 4.16
C VAL A 286 1.61 -21.45 3.40
N PHE A 287 0.49 -21.44 4.11
CA PHE A 287 -0.83 -21.67 3.53
C PHE A 287 -1.64 -20.39 3.51
N TYR A 288 -2.23 -20.08 2.36
CA TYR A 288 -3.03 -18.90 2.14
C TYR A 288 -4.41 -19.23 1.59
N THR A 289 -5.42 -18.56 2.10
CA THR A 289 -6.70 -18.38 1.41
C THR A 289 -6.50 -17.20 0.45
N VAL A 290 -6.83 -17.41 -0.82
CA VAL A 290 -6.65 -16.42 -1.87
C VAL A 290 -7.98 -16.13 -2.55
N THR A 291 -8.38 -14.88 -2.55
CA THR A 291 -9.63 -14.41 -3.16
C THR A 291 -9.34 -13.87 -4.56
N TYR A 292 -10.01 -14.41 -5.56
CA TYR A 292 -9.99 -13.94 -6.94
C TYR A 292 -11.34 -13.35 -7.31
N GLY A 293 -11.35 -12.36 -8.23
CA GLY A 293 -12.58 -11.97 -8.91
C GLY A 293 -12.98 -13.03 -9.94
N ASP A 294 -14.28 -13.20 -10.16
CA ASP A 294 -14.82 -14.03 -11.24
C ASP A 294 -15.39 -13.17 -12.39
N ASP A 295 -15.52 -13.78 -13.58
CA ASP A 295 -16.00 -13.10 -14.80
C ASP A 295 -17.47 -12.63 -14.69
N GLY A 296 -18.20 -13.06 -13.65
CA GLY A 296 -19.58 -12.69 -13.37
C GLY A 296 -19.74 -11.59 -12.31
N GLY A 297 -18.64 -11.04 -11.79
CA GLY A 297 -18.66 -10.03 -10.73
C GLY A 297 -18.82 -10.59 -9.32
N GLY A 298 -18.62 -11.89 -9.12
CA GLY A 298 -18.49 -12.52 -7.81
C GLY A 298 -17.02 -12.74 -7.40
N THR A 299 -16.82 -13.41 -6.27
CA THR A 299 -15.50 -13.78 -5.75
C THR A 299 -15.37 -15.29 -5.56
N ARG A 300 -14.16 -15.80 -5.77
CA ARG A 300 -13.80 -17.20 -5.54
C ARG A 300 -12.60 -17.29 -4.61
N GLU A 301 -12.71 -18.10 -3.57
CA GLU A 301 -11.62 -18.40 -2.66
C GLU A 301 -10.96 -19.74 -3.01
N ASP A 302 -9.63 -19.76 -3.10
CA ASP A 302 -8.82 -20.97 -3.21
C ASP A 302 -7.82 -21.07 -2.06
N ALA A 303 -7.53 -22.30 -1.64
CA ALA A 303 -6.35 -22.57 -0.84
C ALA A 303 -5.09 -22.64 -1.74
N VAL A 304 -4.01 -22.01 -1.30
CA VAL A 304 -2.71 -21.98 -1.98
C VAL A 304 -1.60 -22.33 -0.99
N LEU A 305 -0.66 -23.18 -1.39
CA LEU A 305 0.59 -23.38 -0.66
C LEU A 305 1.70 -22.55 -1.29
N VAL A 306 2.43 -21.87 -0.43
CA VAL A 306 3.60 -21.08 -0.77
C VAL A 306 4.84 -21.77 -0.24
N ALA A 307 5.76 -22.12 -1.14
CA ALA A 307 7.06 -22.68 -0.82
C ALA A 307 8.12 -21.58 -0.85
N ILE A 308 8.83 -21.37 0.25
CA ILE A 308 9.90 -20.38 0.37
C ILE A 308 11.04 -20.95 1.21
N ARG A 309 12.28 -20.49 0.99
CA ARG A 309 13.43 -20.93 1.78
C ARG A 309 13.24 -20.52 3.25
N GLY A 310 13.63 -21.38 4.18
CA GLY A 310 13.23 -21.22 5.59
C GLY A 310 13.84 -20.02 6.32
N ASP A 311 14.91 -19.43 5.79
CA ASP A 311 15.52 -18.18 6.27
C ASP A 311 14.84 -16.90 5.73
N MET A 312 13.80 -17.03 4.89
CA MET A 312 13.05 -15.92 4.31
C MET A 312 11.57 -15.97 4.69
N ASP A 313 10.92 -14.82 4.63
CA ASP A 313 9.49 -14.67 4.87
C ASP A 313 8.76 -14.26 3.58
N VAL A 314 7.49 -14.65 3.50
CA VAL A 314 6.64 -14.37 2.34
C VAL A 314 6.24 -12.90 2.37
N ASN A 315 6.40 -12.22 1.23
CA ASN A 315 5.83 -10.92 0.98
C ASN A 315 4.43 -11.11 0.37
N GLU A 316 3.39 -10.79 1.15
CA GLU A 316 1.98 -10.96 0.76
C GLU A 316 1.59 -10.05 -0.42
N SER A 317 2.12 -8.83 -0.51
CA SER A 317 1.87 -7.92 -1.64
C SER A 317 2.43 -8.49 -2.95
N LYS A 318 3.66 -9.02 -2.93
CA LYS A 318 4.24 -9.71 -4.10
C LYS A 318 3.49 -10.99 -4.45
N LEU A 319 3.07 -11.78 -3.45
CA LEU A 319 2.28 -12.99 -3.66
C LEU A 319 0.92 -12.67 -4.32
N LYS A 320 0.20 -11.68 -3.78
CA LYS A 320 -1.08 -11.18 -4.33
C LYS A 320 -0.92 -10.78 -5.80
N ASN A 321 0.13 -10.02 -6.11
CA ASN A 321 0.42 -9.55 -7.47
C ASN A 321 0.79 -10.71 -8.41
N ALA A 322 1.63 -11.66 -7.97
CA ALA A 322 1.99 -12.85 -8.74
C ALA A 322 0.79 -13.76 -9.05
N LEU A 323 -0.22 -13.76 -8.17
CA LEU A 323 -1.46 -14.51 -8.35
C LEU A 323 -2.53 -13.76 -9.15
N GLY A 324 -2.41 -12.43 -9.30
CA GLY A 324 -3.51 -11.60 -9.80
C GLY A 324 -4.73 -11.66 -8.88
N ALA A 325 -4.50 -11.79 -7.57
CA ALA A 325 -5.55 -11.93 -6.57
C ALA A 325 -6.08 -10.57 -6.09
N ILE A 326 -7.32 -10.56 -5.60
CA ILE A 326 -7.90 -9.42 -4.88
C ILE A 326 -7.30 -9.36 -3.47
N GLU A 327 -7.17 -10.51 -2.83
CA GLU A 327 -6.75 -10.62 -1.44
C GLU A 327 -6.00 -11.93 -1.18
N VAL A 328 -5.05 -11.89 -0.25
CA VAL A 328 -4.36 -13.06 0.30
C VAL A 328 -4.41 -12.98 1.82
N GLN A 329 -4.78 -14.07 2.48
CA GLN A 329 -4.85 -14.15 3.95
C GLN A 329 -4.26 -15.47 4.41
N TYR A 330 -3.55 -15.48 5.54
CA TYR A 330 -3.09 -16.72 6.16
C TYR A 330 -4.26 -17.66 6.44
N MET A 331 -4.08 -18.94 6.11
CA MET A 331 -5.00 -19.98 6.57
C MET A 331 -4.78 -20.23 8.07
N ASP A 332 -5.87 -20.31 8.82
CA ASP A 332 -5.81 -20.81 10.19
C ASP A 332 -5.46 -22.31 10.23
N GLU A 333 -4.94 -22.78 11.37
CA GLU A 333 -4.50 -24.17 11.55
C GLU A 333 -5.63 -25.18 11.29
N ALA A 334 -6.88 -24.81 11.60
CA ALA A 334 -8.03 -25.67 11.38
C ALA A 334 -8.35 -25.81 9.88
N ALA A 335 -8.19 -24.75 9.09
CA ALA A 335 -8.34 -24.73 7.63
C ALA A 335 -7.24 -25.54 6.97
N VAL A 336 -5.98 -25.39 7.42
CA VAL A 336 -4.85 -26.21 6.96
C VAL A 336 -5.10 -27.70 7.22
N THR A 337 -5.60 -28.03 8.41
CA THR A 337 -5.95 -29.41 8.78
C THR A 337 -7.10 -29.95 7.92
N ARG A 338 -8.16 -29.15 7.67
CA ARG A 338 -9.26 -29.52 6.77
C ARG A 338 -8.80 -29.75 5.33
N ALA A 339 -7.78 -29.01 4.89
CA ALA A 339 -7.14 -29.20 3.59
C ALA A 339 -6.23 -30.45 3.53
N GLY A 340 -6.03 -31.15 4.65
CA GLY A 340 -5.30 -32.42 4.72
C GLY A 340 -3.83 -32.28 5.09
N PHE A 341 -3.39 -31.12 5.60
CA PHE A 341 -1.99 -30.87 5.95
C PHE A 341 -1.78 -30.83 7.46
N VAL A 342 -0.54 -31.09 7.86
CA VAL A 342 -0.12 -31.00 9.26
C VAL A 342 0.75 -29.76 9.42
N ALA A 343 0.22 -28.74 10.08
CA ALA A 343 0.97 -27.51 10.36
C ALA A 343 2.29 -27.84 11.10
N GLY A 344 3.38 -27.16 10.72
CA GLY A 344 4.71 -27.44 11.25
C GLY A 344 5.41 -28.69 10.67
N SER A 345 4.75 -29.48 9.82
CA SER A 345 5.36 -30.61 9.11
C SER A 345 4.80 -30.77 7.69
N ALA A 346 4.38 -29.65 7.09
CA ALA A 346 3.81 -29.63 5.76
C ALA A 346 4.83 -29.29 4.66
N SER A 347 4.56 -29.75 3.43
CA SER A 347 5.30 -29.36 2.22
C SER A 347 4.50 -29.61 0.95
N ALA A 348 5.03 -29.14 -0.19
CA ALA A 348 4.49 -29.43 -1.52
C ALA A 348 4.74 -30.87 -1.99
N VAL A 349 5.49 -31.70 -1.25
CA VAL A 349 5.84 -33.06 -1.67
C VAL A 349 4.61 -33.96 -1.65
N GLY A 350 4.31 -34.58 -2.79
CA GLY A 350 3.13 -35.44 -2.96
C GLY A 350 1.80 -34.68 -3.00
N LEU A 351 1.83 -33.36 -3.19
CA LEU A 351 0.63 -32.54 -3.31
C LEU A 351 0.09 -32.53 -4.74
N GLU A 352 -1.17 -32.96 -4.93
CA GLU A 352 -1.80 -33.04 -6.26
C GLU A 352 -2.98 -32.09 -6.48
N LYS A 353 -3.59 -31.54 -5.42
CA LYS A 353 -4.93 -30.90 -5.48
C LYS A 353 -4.95 -29.42 -5.12
N MET A 354 -3.80 -28.81 -4.89
CA MET A 354 -3.72 -27.43 -4.45
C MET A 354 -2.60 -26.72 -5.18
N LYS A 355 -2.87 -25.47 -5.57
CA LYS A 355 -1.91 -24.64 -6.29
C LYS A 355 -0.69 -24.37 -5.41
N VAL A 356 0.50 -24.53 -5.99
CA VAL A 356 1.78 -24.26 -5.34
C VAL A 356 2.45 -23.05 -6.00
N VAL A 357 2.67 -22.01 -5.21
CA VAL A 357 3.52 -20.87 -5.59
C VAL A 357 4.87 -21.05 -4.91
N ALA A 358 5.96 -20.84 -5.63
CA ALA A 358 7.30 -20.94 -5.07
C ALA A 358 8.08 -19.65 -5.27
N ASP A 359 8.88 -19.29 -4.27
CA ASP A 359 9.92 -18.28 -4.43
C ASP A 359 10.96 -18.72 -5.47
N ASP A 360 11.40 -17.78 -6.30
CA ASP A 360 12.33 -18.03 -7.41
C ASP A 360 13.67 -18.64 -6.99
N LEU A 361 14.09 -18.46 -5.74
CA LEU A 361 15.31 -19.05 -5.21
C LEU A 361 15.10 -20.49 -4.73
N VAL A 362 13.95 -20.79 -4.12
CA VAL A 362 13.72 -22.10 -3.49
C VAL A 362 13.67 -23.25 -4.51
N VAL A 363 13.28 -22.95 -5.75
CA VAL A 363 13.26 -23.93 -6.85
C VAL A 363 14.66 -24.26 -7.38
N GLN A 364 15.65 -23.41 -7.06
CA GLN A 364 17.06 -23.62 -7.45
C GLN A 364 17.84 -24.40 -6.38
N GLU A 365 17.28 -24.54 -5.18
CA GLU A 365 17.93 -25.22 -4.07
C GLU A 365 18.00 -26.74 -4.28
N ARG A 366 19.07 -27.34 -3.75
CA ARG A 366 19.26 -28.79 -3.72
C ARG A 366 19.22 -29.30 -2.29
N ASN A 367 18.59 -30.46 -2.15
CA ASN A 367 18.57 -31.25 -0.92
C ASN A 367 17.97 -30.51 0.30
N LEU A 368 16.85 -29.81 0.11
CA LEU A 368 16.18 -29.11 1.20
C LEU A 368 15.60 -30.07 2.24
N VAL A 369 15.47 -29.60 3.47
CA VAL A 369 14.64 -30.22 4.50
C VAL A 369 13.24 -29.61 4.44
N ALA A 370 12.20 -30.42 4.27
CA ALA A 370 10.80 -29.96 4.24
C ALA A 370 9.90 -30.88 5.06
N GLY A 371 8.69 -30.44 5.39
CA GLY A 371 7.73 -31.27 6.11
C GLY A 371 7.31 -32.54 5.34
N ALA A 372 7.06 -33.65 6.04
CA ALA A 372 6.66 -34.92 5.41
C ALA A 372 5.14 -35.07 5.17
N ASN A 373 4.35 -34.02 5.41
CA ASN A 373 2.89 -34.04 5.45
C ASN A 373 2.33 -35.08 6.46
N LYS A 374 3.10 -35.36 7.52
CA LYS A 374 2.78 -36.28 8.62
C LYS A 374 3.19 -35.63 9.94
N PRO A 375 2.47 -35.90 11.05
CA PRO A 375 2.89 -35.41 12.35
C PRO A 375 4.28 -35.88 12.71
N ASP A 376 5.07 -34.98 13.31
CA ASP A 376 6.38 -35.27 13.88
C ASP A 376 7.41 -35.85 12.88
N LYS A 377 7.28 -35.53 11.59
CA LYS A 377 8.15 -36.06 10.54
C LYS A 377 8.53 -35.02 9.49
N HIS A 378 9.79 -35.07 9.07
CA HIS A 378 10.32 -34.25 7.98
C HIS A 378 11.00 -35.14 6.92
N LEU A 379 11.20 -34.57 5.73
CA LEU A 379 11.90 -35.15 4.61
C LEU A 379 13.25 -34.45 4.47
N LEU A 380 14.32 -35.23 4.39
CA LEU A 380 15.64 -34.78 3.96
C LEU A 380 15.77 -34.93 2.46
N ASN A 381 16.65 -34.09 1.90
CA ASN A 381 17.06 -34.14 0.50
C ASN A 381 15.93 -33.90 -0.50
N VAL A 382 14.96 -33.04 -0.17
CA VAL A 382 13.87 -32.64 -1.06
C VAL A 382 14.41 -31.78 -2.21
N ASN A 383 14.02 -32.10 -3.42
CA ASN A 383 14.43 -31.43 -4.65
C ASN A 383 13.21 -31.06 -5.49
N HIS A 384 13.16 -29.81 -5.94
CA HIS A 384 12.20 -29.37 -6.96
C HIS A 384 12.39 -30.16 -8.26
N ASP A 385 11.32 -30.27 -9.05
CA ASP A 385 11.13 -31.13 -10.24
C ASP A 385 11.14 -32.64 -10.02
N ARG A 386 11.90 -33.14 -9.04
CA ARG A 386 11.92 -34.56 -8.68
C ARG A 386 10.81 -34.93 -7.70
N ASP A 387 10.70 -34.20 -6.58
CA ASP A 387 9.82 -34.57 -5.47
C ASP A 387 8.54 -33.73 -5.40
N TRP A 388 8.58 -32.52 -5.97
CA TRP A 388 7.45 -31.58 -6.03
C TRP A 388 7.63 -30.61 -7.19
N LYS A 389 6.55 -29.94 -7.59
CA LYS A 389 6.56 -28.91 -8.63
C LYS A 389 5.77 -27.68 -8.19
N ALA A 390 6.22 -26.52 -8.64
CA ALA A 390 5.51 -25.26 -8.48
C ALA A 390 4.66 -25.00 -9.73
N ASP A 391 3.45 -24.48 -9.53
CA ASP A 391 2.59 -24.00 -10.62
C ASP A 391 3.02 -22.59 -11.06
N ILE A 392 3.45 -21.76 -10.11
CA ILE A 392 3.93 -20.40 -10.32
C ILE A 392 5.26 -20.23 -9.59
N VAL A 393 6.22 -19.62 -10.26
CA VAL A 393 7.52 -19.23 -9.69
C VAL A 393 7.66 -17.72 -9.83
N ALA A 394 7.89 -17.02 -8.71
CA ALA A 394 8.00 -15.57 -8.68
C ALA A 394 8.89 -15.09 -7.52
N ASP A 395 9.36 -13.84 -7.55
CA ASP A 395 9.93 -13.21 -6.36
C ASP A 395 8.80 -12.90 -5.38
N ILE A 396 8.76 -13.64 -4.27
CA ILE A 396 7.76 -13.47 -3.21
C ILE A 396 8.43 -13.33 -1.84
N ALA A 397 9.73 -13.04 -1.80
CA ALA A 397 10.46 -12.85 -0.56
C ALA A 397 10.33 -11.41 -0.05
N LEU A 398 10.12 -11.28 1.26
CA LEU A 398 10.10 -10.00 1.98
C LEU A 398 11.54 -9.53 2.24
N ALA A 399 11.83 -8.29 1.86
CA ALA A 399 13.10 -7.65 2.17
C ALA A 399 13.12 -7.17 3.63
N ALA A 400 14.28 -7.22 4.26
CA ALA A 400 14.49 -6.73 5.62
C ALA A 400 15.82 -5.95 5.73
N GLY A 401 15.97 -5.18 6.81
CA GLY A 401 17.21 -4.48 7.12
C GLY A 401 18.44 -5.40 7.11
N GLY A 402 19.54 -4.92 6.55
CA GLY A 402 20.79 -5.68 6.39
C GLY A 402 20.89 -6.48 5.09
N MET A 403 19.79 -6.69 4.37
CA MET A 403 19.83 -7.36 3.06
C MET A 403 20.49 -6.46 2.00
N SER A 404 21.15 -7.10 1.04
CA SER A 404 21.94 -6.40 0.02
C SER A 404 21.05 -5.73 -1.03
N CYS A 405 21.27 -4.45 -1.27
CA CYS A 405 20.55 -3.67 -2.29
C CYS A 405 20.71 -4.28 -3.69
N SER A 406 19.60 -4.45 -4.42
CA SER A 406 19.57 -4.97 -5.80
C SER A 406 20.38 -4.12 -6.78
N ASN A 407 20.51 -2.81 -6.54
CA ASN A 407 21.23 -1.89 -7.43
C ASN A 407 22.76 -1.88 -7.23
N CYS A 408 23.24 -2.09 -6.00
CA CYS A 408 24.66 -1.86 -5.69
C CYS A 408 25.27 -2.77 -4.60
N GLN A 409 24.51 -3.78 -4.13
CA GLN A 409 24.91 -4.78 -3.14
C GLN A 409 25.30 -4.23 -1.76
N THR A 410 25.05 -2.95 -1.49
CA THR A 410 25.25 -2.39 -0.15
C THR A 410 24.10 -2.82 0.76
N PRO A 411 24.35 -3.25 2.01
CA PRO A 411 23.30 -3.54 2.97
C PRO A 411 22.35 -2.36 3.13
N MET A 412 21.04 -2.63 3.09
CA MET A 412 19.99 -1.62 3.23
C MET A 412 19.64 -1.39 4.71
N ASP A 413 19.35 -0.14 5.02
CA ASP A 413 18.76 0.28 6.29
C ASP A 413 17.25 0.11 6.23
N GLU A 414 16.65 -0.45 7.27
CA GLU A 414 15.21 -0.42 7.47
C GLU A 414 14.84 0.74 8.40
N ARG A 415 13.84 1.53 8.02
CA ARG A 415 13.30 2.64 8.81
C ARG A 415 11.79 2.61 8.74
N ARG A 416 11.13 3.06 9.81
CA ARG A 416 9.68 3.24 9.84
C ARG A 416 9.31 4.63 9.33
N GLY A 417 8.14 4.75 8.70
CA GLY A 417 7.66 6.01 8.15
C GLY A 417 6.15 6.13 8.13
N ILE A 418 5.67 7.37 8.03
CA ILE A 418 4.28 7.70 7.75
C ILE A 418 4.19 8.07 6.28
N GLU A 419 3.36 7.37 5.52
CA GLU A 419 2.98 7.75 4.16
C GLU A 419 2.24 9.10 4.14
N MET A 420 2.89 10.15 3.63
CA MET A 420 2.34 11.52 3.61
C MET A 420 1.52 11.83 2.36
N GLY A 421 1.76 11.07 1.30
CA GLY A 421 1.07 11.17 0.03
C GLY A 421 1.67 10.20 -0.97
N GLN A 422 0.97 9.99 -2.07
CA GLN A 422 1.35 9.02 -3.08
C GLN A 422 1.01 9.53 -4.49
N VAL A 423 1.84 9.14 -5.45
CA VAL A 423 1.68 9.44 -6.89
C VAL A 423 1.59 8.13 -7.68
N PHE A 424 0.59 8.02 -8.54
CA PHE A 424 0.26 6.79 -9.27
C PHE A 424 0.17 7.05 -10.77
N LYS A 425 0.68 6.12 -11.58
CA LYS A 425 0.31 5.99 -13.00
C LYS A 425 -0.78 4.93 -13.12
N LEU A 426 -2.02 5.36 -13.32
CA LEU A 426 -3.18 4.45 -13.40
C LEU A 426 -3.34 3.82 -14.78
N GLY A 427 -2.69 4.37 -15.81
CA GLY A 427 -2.84 3.94 -17.19
C GLY A 427 -4.29 4.12 -17.66
N VAL A 428 -4.81 3.11 -18.36
CA VAL A 428 -6.15 3.19 -18.97
C VAL A 428 -7.26 2.51 -18.16
N LYS A 429 -6.95 1.88 -17.02
CA LYS A 429 -7.87 1.05 -16.21
C LYS A 429 -9.26 1.66 -16.03
N TYR A 430 -9.32 2.88 -15.50
CA TYR A 430 -10.59 3.55 -15.22
C TYR A 430 -11.24 4.10 -16.49
N SER A 431 -10.45 4.64 -17.41
CA SER A 431 -10.96 5.19 -18.66
C SER A 431 -11.59 4.11 -19.54
N GLU A 432 -11.06 2.88 -19.54
CA GLU A 432 -11.66 1.74 -20.24
C GLU A 432 -12.95 1.29 -19.56
N ALA A 433 -12.91 1.11 -18.24
CA ALA A 433 -14.10 0.71 -17.47
C ALA A 433 -15.28 1.69 -17.69
N PHE A 434 -15.00 2.99 -17.76
CA PHE A 434 -16.01 4.05 -17.94
C PHE A 434 -16.26 4.46 -19.39
N GLU A 435 -15.54 3.88 -20.35
CA GLU A 435 -15.55 4.29 -21.78
C GLU A 435 -15.30 5.80 -21.96
N ALA A 436 -14.35 6.32 -21.19
CA ALA A 436 -13.92 7.71 -21.23
C ALA A 436 -12.88 7.91 -22.33
N PHE A 437 -13.37 7.95 -23.58
CA PHE A 437 -12.54 8.00 -24.78
C PHE A 437 -12.51 9.39 -25.42
N PHE A 438 -11.43 9.69 -26.14
CA PHE A 438 -11.27 10.89 -26.97
C PHE A 438 -10.86 10.52 -28.39
N LEU A 439 -11.05 11.42 -29.36
CA LEU A 439 -10.54 11.26 -30.72
C LEU A 439 -9.08 11.73 -30.81
N ASP A 440 -8.17 10.85 -31.23
CA ASP A 440 -6.77 11.16 -31.49
C ASP A 440 -6.56 11.98 -32.78
N ALA A 441 -5.31 12.30 -33.12
CA ALA A 441 -4.98 13.11 -34.29
C ALA A 441 -5.37 12.46 -35.62
N GLU A 442 -5.45 11.12 -35.63
CA GLU A 442 -5.86 10.28 -36.76
C GLU A 442 -7.37 10.05 -36.79
N GLY A 443 -8.12 10.53 -35.79
CA GLY A 443 -9.57 10.37 -35.68
C GLY A 443 -10.00 9.01 -35.13
N GLN A 444 -9.12 8.27 -34.48
CA GLN A 444 -9.44 7.01 -33.79
C GLN A 444 -9.83 7.30 -32.33
N GLN A 445 -10.75 6.48 -31.79
CA GLN A 445 -11.09 6.57 -30.38
C GLN A 445 -10.00 5.91 -29.53
N ARG A 446 -9.52 6.66 -28.53
CA ARG A 446 -8.51 6.20 -27.57
C ARG A 446 -8.99 6.44 -26.13
N PRO A 447 -8.75 5.50 -25.20
CA PRO A 447 -8.90 5.76 -23.78
C PRO A 447 -7.93 6.84 -23.30
N ALA A 448 -8.39 7.68 -22.36
CA ALA A 448 -7.51 8.63 -21.69
C ALA A 448 -6.52 7.91 -20.77
N VAL A 449 -5.24 8.21 -20.90
CA VAL A 449 -4.21 7.68 -20.01
C VAL A 449 -4.19 8.51 -18.73
N MET A 450 -4.22 7.88 -17.56
CA MET A 450 -4.51 8.57 -16.30
C MET A 450 -3.42 8.44 -15.25
N GLY A 451 -3.30 9.48 -14.42
CA GLY A 451 -2.57 9.44 -13.15
C GLY A 451 -3.45 9.90 -11.99
N SER A 452 -3.11 9.48 -10.76
CA SER A 452 -3.77 9.90 -9.52
C SER A 452 -2.76 10.29 -8.46
N TYR A 453 -3.04 11.34 -7.70
CA TYR A 453 -2.08 11.94 -6.79
C TYR A 453 -2.78 12.44 -5.52
N GLY A 454 -2.53 11.75 -4.38
CA GLY A 454 -3.12 12.07 -3.07
C GLY A 454 -2.16 12.71 -2.04
N ILE A 455 -2.62 13.70 -1.25
CA ILE A 455 -1.97 14.18 0.00
C ILE A 455 -3.04 14.27 1.08
N GLY A 456 -2.80 13.63 2.23
CA GLY A 456 -3.68 13.73 3.41
C GLY A 456 -3.37 14.99 4.23
N ILE A 457 -4.34 15.90 4.36
CA ILE A 457 -4.09 17.22 4.94
C ILE A 457 -3.96 17.14 6.46
N GLU A 458 -4.83 16.39 7.12
CA GLU A 458 -4.78 16.12 8.56
C GLU A 458 -3.53 15.33 8.95
N ARG A 459 -3.17 14.36 8.11
CA ARG A 459 -1.94 13.58 8.28
C ARG A 459 -0.72 14.49 8.18
N LEU A 460 -0.71 15.41 7.21
CA LEU A 460 0.31 16.45 7.09
C LEU A 460 0.35 17.37 8.32
N LEU A 461 -0.81 17.80 8.84
CA LEU A 461 -0.86 18.55 10.10
C LEU A 461 -0.22 17.78 11.27
N ALA A 462 -0.52 16.48 11.41
CA ALA A 462 0.11 15.65 12.44
C ALA A 462 1.63 15.57 12.24
N ALA A 463 2.11 15.33 11.02
CA ALA A 463 3.54 15.24 10.73
C ALA A 463 4.27 16.56 10.97
N ILE A 464 3.66 17.71 10.64
CA ILE A 464 4.23 19.03 10.94
C ILE A 464 4.46 19.19 12.44
N VAL A 465 3.46 18.84 13.26
CA VAL A 465 3.57 18.95 14.72
C VAL A 465 4.56 17.92 15.27
N GLU A 466 4.59 16.73 14.68
CA GLU A 466 5.55 15.70 15.08
C GLU A 466 6.99 16.17 14.77
N GLU A 467 7.28 16.61 13.57
CA GLU A 467 8.63 17.09 13.23
C GLU A 467 9.01 18.36 14.01
N ASN A 468 8.07 19.27 14.22
CA ASN A 468 8.36 20.60 14.75
C ASN A 468 7.77 20.82 16.15
N ARG A 469 8.36 20.15 17.15
CA ARG A 469 8.01 20.30 18.57
C ARG A 469 9.20 20.19 19.50
N ASP A 470 9.02 20.68 20.71
CA ASP A 470 9.92 20.48 21.84
C ASP A 470 9.13 20.16 23.12
N GLU A 471 9.81 20.15 24.27
CA GLU A 471 9.20 19.91 25.58
C GLU A 471 8.18 21.00 25.98
N ALA A 472 8.26 22.20 25.42
CA ALA A 472 7.38 23.32 25.70
C ALA A 472 6.13 23.34 24.81
N GLY A 473 6.20 22.78 23.61
CA GLY A 473 5.05 22.52 22.75
C GLY A 473 5.36 22.57 21.25
N ILE A 474 4.39 23.06 20.48
CA ILE A 474 4.45 23.09 19.01
C ILE A 474 5.28 24.29 18.54
N ILE A 475 6.19 24.06 17.60
CA ILE A 475 7.01 25.08 16.93
C ILE A 475 6.59 25.15 15.47
N TRP A 476 5.64 25.99 15.11
CA TRP A 476 5.18 26.05 13.71
C TRP A 476 6.30 26.47 12.75
N PRO A 477 6.45 25.79 11.60
CA PRO A 477 7.23 26.30 10.48
C PRO A 477 6.80 27.70 10.06
N ARG A 478 7.70 28.44 9.41
CA ARG A 478 7.46 29.84 9.05
C ARG A 478 6.33 30.02 8.02
N GLN A 479 6.22 29.08 7.07
CA GLN A 479 5.28 29.15 5.96
C GLN A 479 3.99 28.40 6.30
#